data_AF-A0A291QC77-F1
#
_entry.id   AF-A0A291QC77-F1
#
_cell.length_a   1.000
_cell.length_b   1.000
_cell.length_c   1.000
_cell.angle_alpha   90.00
_cell.angle_beta   90.00
_cell.angle_gamma   90.00
#
_symmetry.space_group_name_H-M   'P 1'
#
loop_
_entity.id
_entity.type
_entity.pdbx_description
1 polymer ?
#
loop_
_entity_poly.entity_id
_entity_poly.type
_entity_poly.pdbx_seq_one_letter_code
_entity_poly.pdbx_strand_id
1 'polypeptide(L)'
;MMRLVTRKRLALLEADTHAAFERARQATETASRAAARHVEELAAATARAERAEASKRGVEAMLAGAVDELSAAQEDLLLKGIELRRLREELAEALVPARQVFVLVHYGTPTMVYRSREDAYADTATHGVPADRAWGPARGFWADAEWRLATFTYDVDARGFRGALTPVAEPVGGAA
;
A
#
# COMPACT_ATOMS: atom_id res chain seq x y z
N MET A 1 47.97 13.47 -91.20
CA MET A 1 48.85 12.35 -90.84
C MET A 1 47.96 11.13 -90.59
N MET A 2 47.88 10.21 -91.56
CA MET A 2 46.98 9.05 -91.50
C MET A 2 47.73 7.89 -90.82
N ARG A 3 47.32 7.51 -89.59
CA ARG A 3 47.92 6.36 -88.88
C ARG A 3 47.36 5.08 -89.47
N LEU A 4 48.17 4.35 -90.26
CA LEU A 4 47.85 3.00 -90.71
C LEU A 4 47.86 2.05 -89.50
N VAL A 5 46.68 1.73 -88.99
CA VAL A 5 46.53 0.73 -87.93
C VAL A 5 46.62 -0.64 -88.57
N THR A 6 47.59 -1.45 -88.12
CA THR A 6 47.70 -2.83 -88.59
C THR A 6 46.53 -3.66 -88.07
N ARG A 7 46.05 -4.65 -88.85
CA ARG A 7 44.98 -5.57 -88.42
C ARG A 7 45.26 -6.19 -87.04
N LYS A 8 46.54 -6.49 -86.75
CA LYS A 8 47.00 -6.98 -85.45
C LYS A 8 46.68 -6.03 -84.28
N ARG A 9 46.81 -4.71 -84.48
CA ARG A 9 46.55 -3.72 -83.43
C ARG A 9 45.06 -3.49 -83.20
N LEU A 10 44.22 -3.60 -84.24
CA LEU A 10 42.76 -3.62 -84.08
C LEU A 10 42.32 -4.83 -83.26
N ALA A 11 42.80 -6.03 -83.60
CA ALA A 11 42.47 -7.25 -82.87
C ALA A 11 42.90 -7.19 -81.38
N LEU A 12 44.05 -6.57 -81.07
CA LEU A 12 44.47 -6.34 -79.69
C LEU A 12 43.55 -5.38 -78.94
N LEU A 13 43.14 -4.27 -79.57
CA LEU A 13 42.23 -3.32 -78.96
C LEU A 13 40.84 -3.92 -78.72
N GLU A 14 40.35 -4.76 -79.65
CA GLU A 14 39.09 -5.50 -79.48
C GLU A 14 39.17 -6.52 -78.34
N ALA A 15 40.29 -7.22 -78.21
CA ALA A 15 40.53 -8.13 -77.08
C ALA A 15 40.61 -7.38 -75.74
N ASP A 16 41.29 -6.22 -75.71
CA ASP A 16 41.44 -5.39 -74.51
C ASP A 16 40.10 -4.79 -74.07
N THR A 17 39.28 -4.31 -75.00
CA THR A 17 37.94 -3.77 -74.68
C THR A 17 37.02 -4.87 -74.17
N HIS A 18 37.05 -6.06 -74.78
CA HIS A 18 36.29 -7.21 -74.28
C HIS A 18 36.75 -7.61 -72.87
N ALA A 19 38.06 -7.70 -72.63
CA ALA A 19 38.61 -7.99 -71.31
C ALA A 19 38.31 -6.90 -70.26
N ALA A 20 38.25 -5.62 -70.66
CA ALA A 20 37.84 -4.53 -69.78
C ALA A 20 36.35 -4.61 -69.45
N PHE A 21 35.50 -4.95 -70.42
CA PHE A 21 34.07 -5.14 -70.23
C PHE A 21 33.78 -6.29 -69.26
N GLU A 22 34.41 -7.44 -69.45
CA GLU A 22 34.23 -8.60 -68.55
C GLU A 22 34.69 -8.28 -67.12
N ARG A 23 35.81 -7.57 -66.96
CA ARG A 23 36.25 -7.10 -65.63
C ARG A 23 35.24 -6.13 -64.99
N ALA A 24 34.72 -5.18 -65.75
CA ALA A 24 33.71 -4.24 -65.25
C ALA A 24 32.40 -4.93 -64.87
N ARG A 25 32.00 -5.94 -65.65
CA ARG A 25 30.84 -6.79 -65.35
C ARG A 25 31.05 -7.56 -64.04
N GLN A 26 32.19 -8.25 -63.89
CA GLN A 26 32.51 -8.97 -62.66
C GLN A 26 32.59 -8.05 -61.44
N ALA A 27 33.18 -6.86 -61.58
CA ALA A 27 33.22 -5.85 -60.53
C ALA A 27 31.81 -5.38 -60.14
N THR A 28 30.94 -5.16 -61.12
CA THR A 28 29.52 -4.80 -60.86
C THR A 28 28.79 -5.93 -60.15
N GLU A 29 28.90 -7.19 -60.62
CA GLU A 29 28.23 -8.35 -60.01
C GLU A 29 28.74 -8.64 -58.59
N THR A 30 30.02 -8.40 -58.31
CA THR A 30 30.57 -8.53 -56.95
C THR A 30 30.09 -7.40 -56.04
N ALA A 31 30.07 -6.16 -56.54
CA ALA A 31 29.54 -5.01 -55.81
C ALA A 31 28.04 -5.17 -55.51
N SER A 32 27.22 -5.60 -56.47
CA SER A 32 25.79 -5.84 -56.26
C SER A 32 25.54 -6.93 -55.21
N ARG A 33 26.32 -8.01 -55.21
CA ARG A 33 26.23 -9.06 -54.18
C ARG A 33 26.67 -8.57 -52.80
N ALA A 34 27.70 -7.72 -52.73
CA ALA A 34 28.10 -7.10 -51.46
C ALA A 34 27.02 -6.15 -50.94
N ALA A 35 26.45 -5.31 -51.81
CA ALA A 35 25.38 -4.40 -51.46
C ALA A 35 24.13 -5.14 -50.95
N ALA A 36 23.73 -6.23 -51.63
CA ALA A 36 22.60 -7.06 -51.20
C ALA A 36 22.82 -7.63 -49.79
N ARG A 37 24.01 -8.19 -49.51
CA ARG A 37 24.36 -8.68 -48.17
C ARG A 37 24.33 -7.59 -47.11
N HIS A 38 24.85 -6.40 -47.42
CA HIS A 38 24.82 -5.28 -46.47
C HIS A 38 23.40 -4.80 -46.18
N VAL A 39 22.49 -4.82 -47.15
CA VAL A 39 21.07 -4.50 -46.92
C VAL A 39 20.44 -5.51 -45.96
N GLU A 40 20.71 -6.81 -46.15
CA GLU A 40 20.22 -7.86 -45.25
C GLU A 40 20.80 -7.74 -43.84
N GLU A 41 22.11 -7.51 -43.73
CA GLU A 41 22.80 -7.29 -42.45
C GLU A 41 22.26 -6.07 -41.70
N LEU A 42 22.06 -4.96 -42.40
CA LEU A 42 21.51 -3.73 -41.84
C LEU A 42 20.07 -3.96 -41.37
N ALA A 43 19.23 -4.61 -42.18
CA ALA A 43 17.86 -4.93 -41.80
C ALA A 43 17.82 -5.82 -40.54
N ALA A 44 18.69 -6.83 -40.46
CA ALA A 44 18.80 -7.71 -39.30
C ALA A 44 19.34 -6.97 -38.06
N ALA A 45 20.24 -6.01 -38.23
CA ALA A 45 20.74 -5.17 -37.14
C ALA A 45 19.65 -4.22 -36.62
N THR A 46 18.93 -3.54 -37.51
CA THR A 46 17.81 -2.66 -37.16
C THR A 46 16.71 -3.42 -36.43
N ALA A 47 16.30 -4.60 -36.94
CA ALA A 47 15.29 -5.43 -36.28
C ALA A 47 15.74 -5.94 -34.90
N ARG A 48 17.04 -6.10 -34.66
CA ARG A 48 17.56 -6.41 -33.31
C ARG A 48 17.54 -5.19 -32.40
N ALA A 49 17.91 -4.02 -32.91
CA ALA A 49 17.88 -2.76 -32.16
C ALA A 49 16.45 -2.40 -31.73
N GLU A 50 15.48 -2.49 -32.65
CA GLU A 50 14.07 -2.21 -32.35
C GLU A 50 13.51 -3.15 -31.27
N ARG A 51 13.82 -4.45 -31.34
CA ARG A 51 13.41 -5.40 -30.31
C ARG A 51 14.05 -5.10 -28.96
N ALA A 52 15.35 -4.77 -28.94
CA ALA A 52 16.04 -4.39 -27.73
C ALA A 52 15.44 -3.12 -27.10
N GLU A 53 15.08 -2.14 -27.92
CA GLU A 53 14.42 -0.91 -27.46
C GLU A 53 13.02 -1.18 -26.92
N ALA A 54 12.23 -2.02 -27.59
CA ALA A 54 10.92 -2.45 -27.09
C ALA A 54 11.02 -3.17 -25.75
N SER A 55 11.99 -4.09 -25.60
CA SER A 55 12.26 -4.76 -24.32
C SER A 55 12.68 -3.78 -23.24
N LYS A 56 13.55 -2.81 -23.56
CA LYS A 56 13.96 -1.77 -22.62
C LYS A 56 12.77 -0.96 -22.11
N ARG A 57 11.90 -0.48 -23.00
CA ARG A 57 10.69 0.27 -22.62
C ARG A 57 9.76 -0.57 -21.75
N GLY A 58 9.63 -1.87 -22.03
CA GLY A 58 8.87 -2.79 -21.20
C GLY A 58 9.43 -2.90 -19.77
N VAL A 59 10.75 -3.03 -19.63
CA VAL A 59 11.41 -3.07 -18.31
C VAL A 59 11.28 -1.74 -17.57
N GLU A 60 11.43 -0.61 -18.26
CA GLU A 60 11.26 0.72 -17.66
C GLU A 60 9.84 0.91 -17.11
N ALA A 61 8.82 0.48 -17.85
CA ALA A 61 7.43 0.53 -17.39
C ALA A 61 7.18 -0.37 -16.17
N MET A 62 7.73 -1.59 -16.16
CA MET A 62 7.63 -2.48 -14.99
C MET A 62 8.32 -1.91 -13.76
N LEU A 63 9.51 -1.31 -13.93
CA LEU A 63 10.25 -0.69 -12.84
C LEU A 63 9.52 0.52 -12.27
N ALA A 64 8.95 1.37 -13.13
CA ALA A 64 8.14 2.51 -12.70
C ALA A 64 6.95 2.04 -11.86
N GLY A 65 6.19 1.04 -12.33
CA GLY A 65 5.08 0.47 -11.56
C GLY A 65 5.52 -0.12 -10.22
N ALA A 66 6.63 -0.85 -10.18
CA ALA A 66 7.15 -1.42 -8.94
C ALA A 66 7.59 -0.35 -7.93
N VAL A 67 8.14 0.77 -8.39
CA VAL A 67 8.52 1.91 -7.53
C VAL A 67 7.28 2.60 -6.97
N ASP A 68 6.23 2.77 -7.77
CA ASP A 68 4.97 3.36 -7.32
C ASP A 68 4.29 2.46 -6.27
N GLU A 69 4.21 1.15 -6.51
CA GLU A 69 3.67 0.18 -5.55
C GLU A 69 4.47 0.15 -4.24
N LEU A 70 5.81 0.18 -4.33
CA LEU A 70 6.66 0.21 -3.15
C LEU A 70 6.45 1.49 -2.34
N SER A 71 6.33 2.64 -3.01
CA SER A 71 6.09 3.93 -2.35
C SER A 71 4.74 3.92 -1.63
N ALA A 72 3.68 3.44 -2.29
CA ALA A 72 2.36 3.31 -1.67
C ALA A 72 2.37 2.35 -0.46
N ALA A 73 3.08 1.23 -0.56
CA ALA A 73 3.22 0.28 0.54
C ALA A 73 4.00 0.88 1.73
N GLN A 74 5.04 1.69 1.46
CA GLN A 74 5.79 2.39 2.50
C GLN A 74 4.93 3.45 3.20
N GLU A 75 4.12 4.21 2.47
CA GLU A 75 3.19 5.18 3.04
C GLU A 75 2.16 4.50 3.95
N ASP A 76 1.55 3.41 3.50
CA ASP A 76 0.61 2.62 4.30
C ASP A 76 1.25 2.07 5.58
N LEU A 77 2.49 1.57 5.50
CA LEU A 77 3.24 1.12 6.66
C LEU A 77 3.54 2.25 7.65
N LEU A 78 3.86 3.44 7.17
CA LEU A 78 4.07 4.61 8.04
C LEU A 78 2.78 5.01 8.77
N LEU A 79 1.66 5.06 8.05
CA LEU A 79 0.36 5.36 8.63
C LEU A 79 -0.04 4.32 9.69
N LYS A 80 0.11 3.03 9.37
CA LYS A 80 -0.11 1.94 10.34
C LYS A 80 0.82 2.02 11.54
N GLY A 81 2.07 2.43 11.34
CA GLY A 81 3.04 2.63 12.42
C GLY A 81 2.66 3.77 13.37
N ILE A 82 2.12 4.86 12.83
CA ILE A 82 1.59 5.99 13.62
C ILE A 82 0.37 5.53 14.42
N GLU A 83 -0.57 4.84 13.77
CA GLU A 83 -1.80 4.36 14.42
C GLU A 83 -1.49 3.35 15.53
N LEU A 84 -0.58 2.41 15.31
CA LEU A 84 -0.13 1.47 16.34
C LEU A 84 0.50 2.19 17.53
N ARG A 85 1.22 3.29 17.30
CA ARG A 85 1.78 4.10 18.40
C ARG A 85 0.67 4.75 19.21
N ARG A 86 -0.29 5.41 18.54
CA ARG A 86 -1.46 6.02 19.18
C ARG A 86 -2.24 5.00 20.02
N LEU A 87 -2.56 3.85 19.45
CA LEU A 87 -3.29 2.79 20.16
C LEU A 87 -2.51 2.23 21.35
N ARG A 88 -1.18 2.15 21.27
CA ARG A 88 -0.34 1.75 22.40
C ARG A 88 -0.32 2.78 23.52
N GLU A 89 -0.29 4.06 23.17
CA GLU A 89 -0.38 5.17 24.14
C GLU A 89 -1.75 5.16 24.83
N GLU A 90 -2.83 5.06 24.07
CA GLU A 90 -4.20 4.93 24.61
C GLU A 90 -4.35 3.71 25.52
N LEU A 91 -3.78 2.57 25.13
CA LEU A 91 -3.79 1.36 25.96
C LEU A 91 -2.95 1.56 27.23
N ALA A 92 -1.77 2.16 27.14
CA ALA A 92 -0.92 2.44 28.30
C ALA A 92 -1.62 3.36 29.30
N GLU A 93 -2.31 4.41 28.81
CA GLU A 93 -3.14 5.27 29.65
C GLU A 93 -4.34 4.51 30.25
N ALA A 94 -4.96 3.61 29.50
CA ALA A 94 -6.10 2.81 29.98
C ALA A 94 -5.69 1.85 31.10
N LEU A 95 -4.44 1.38 31.10
CA LEU A 95 -3.88 0.43 32.06
C LEU A 95 -3.32 1.09 33.34
N VAL A 96 -3.49 2.41 33.51
CA VAL A 96 -3.09 3.10 34.75
C VAL A 96 -3.84 2.50 35.95
N PRO A 97 -3.14 1.97 36.97
CA PRO A 97 -3.78 1.39 38.15
C PRO A 97 -4.75 2.39 38.81
N ALA A 98 -5.89 1.89 39.30
CA ALA A 98 -6.97 2.69 39.87
C ALA A 98 -7.78 3.55 38.87
N ARG A 99 -7.55 3.44 37.55
CA ARG A 99 -8.42 4.08 36.56
C ARG A 99 -9.82 3.45 36.61
N GLN A 100 -10.81 4.29 36.85
CA GLN A 100 -12.21 3.92 36.87
C GLN A 100 -12.80 4.07 35.48
N VAL A 101 -13.47 3.04 35.00
CA VAL A 101 -14.38 3.11 33.85
C VAL A 101 -15.81 2.95 34.35
N PHE A 102 -16.72 3.63 33.68
CA PHE A 102 -18.11 3.67 34.06
C PHE A 102 -18.91 2.89 33.02
N VAL A 103 -19.69 1.91 33.43
CA VAL A 103 -20.46 1.06 32.51
C VAL A 103 -21.93 1.30 32.75
N LEU A 104 -22.64 1.77 31.73
CA LEU A 104 -24.11 1.85 31.76
C LEU A 104 -24.66 0.46 31.49
N VAL A 105 -25.52 0.02 32.39
CA VAL A 105 -26.12 -1.29 32.42
C VAL A 105 -27.63 -1.10 32.36
N HIS A 106 -28.28 -1.85 31.47
CA HIS A 106 -29.73 -1.92 31.34
C HIS A 106 -30.20 -3.34 31.69
N TYR A 107 -30.96 -3.52 32.78
CA TYR A 107 -31.36 -4.84 33.30
C TYR A 107 -30.21 -5.85 33.39
N GLY A 108 -29.11 -5.48 34.05
CA GLY A 108 -27.93 -6.33 34.19
C GLY A 108 -27.08 -6.50 32.93
N THR A 109 -27.49 -5.98 31.77
CA THR A 109 -26.75 -6.09 30.51
C THR A 109 -25.92 -4.82 30.25
N PRO A 110 -24.59 -4.92 30.06
CA PRO A 110 -23.76 -3.78 29.67
C PRO A 110 -24.24 -3.19 28.35
N THR A 111 -24.55 -1.91 28.34
CA THR A 111 -25.03 -1.18 27.16
C THR A 111 -23.93 -0.29 26.59
N MET A 112 -23.22 0.45 27.45
CA MET A 112 -22.17 1.41 27.04
C MET A 112 -21.06 1.50 28.09
N VAL A 113 -19.84 1.86 27.65
CA VAL A 113 -18.67 2.08 28.53
C VAL A 113 -18.15 3.49 28.32
N TYR A 114 -17.93 4.21 29.42
CA TYR A 114 -17.48 5.58 29.46
C TYR A 114 -16.16 5.70 30.20
N ARG A 115 -15.33 6.61 29.71
CA ARG A 115 -14.02 6.95 30.30
C ARG A 115 -14.13 7.84 31.53
N SER A 116 -15.25 8.56 31.70
CA SER A 116 -15.46 9.53 32.77
C SER A 116 -16.90 9.48 33.26
N ARG A 117 -17.10 10.01 34.47
CA ARG A 117 -18.41 10.12 35.10
C ARG A 117 -19.30 11.11 34.33
N GLU A 118 -18.70 12.20 33.92
CA GLU A 118 -19.31 13.32 33.22
C GLU A 118 -19.81 12.91 31.83
N ASP A 119 -19.03 12.12 31.08
CA ASP A 119 -19.44 11.60 29.76
C ASP A 119 -20.66 10.66 29.90
N ALA A 120 -20.67 9.80 30.93
CA ALA A 120 -21.82 8.95 31.22
C ALA A 120 -23.08 9.76 31.60
N TYR A 121 -22.90 10.88 32.32
CA TYR A 121 -24.00 11.78 32.68
C TYR A 121 -24.59 12.49 31.46
N ALA A 122 -23.72 13.01 30.59
CA ALA A 122 -24.14 13.68 29.37
C ALA A 122 -24.93 12.73 28.46
N ASP A 123 -24.45 11.49 28.28
CA ASP A 123 -25.09 10.51 27.42
C ASP A 123 -26.42 9.99 27.99
N THR A 124 -26.48 9.65 29.28
CA THR A 124 -27.74 9.22 29.93
C THR A 124 -28.84 10.28 29.89
N ALA A 125 -28.47 11.57 29.95
CA ALA A 125 -29.42 12.67 29.78
C ALA A 125 -30.04 12.70 28.37
N THR A 126 -29.33 12.23 27.34
CA THR A 126 -29.89 12.13 25.96
C THR A 126 -30.91 11.00 25.81
N HIS A 127 -30.85 9.98 26.68
CA HIS A 127 -31.79 8.86 26.69
C HIS A 127 -33.08 9.13 27.49
N GLY A 128 -33.29 10.36 27.96
CA GLY A 128 -34.50 10.74 28.71
C GLY A 128 -34.58 10.16 30.12
N VAL A 129 -33.47 9.60 30.62
CA VAL A 129 -33.38 9.03 31.97
C VAL A 129 -32.90 10.12 32.93
N PRO A 130 -33.63 10.39 34.04
CA PRO A 130 -33.16 11.30 35.06
C PRO A 130 -31.79 10.86 35.63
N ALA A 131 -30.83 11.78 35.60
CA ALA A 131 -29.45 11.57 36.04
C ALA A 131 -29.32 11.21 37.53
N ASP A 132 -30.35 11.45 38.33
CA ASP A 132 -30.44 11.03 39.74
C ASP A 132 -30.86 9.55 39.89
N ARG A 133 -31.66 9.02 38.95
CA ARG A 133 -32.21 7.65 38.98
C ARG A 133 -31.19 6.58 38.61
N ALA A 134 -30.31 6.84 37.64
CA ALA A 134 -29.29 5.89 37.19
C ALA A 134 -28.02 5.84 38.08
N TRP A 135 -27.90 6.79 39.01
CA TRP A 135 -26.66 7.09 39.75
C TRP A 135 -26.76 6.94 41.28
N GLY A 136 -27.87 6.36 41.78
CA GLY A 136 -28.12 6.17 43.20
C GLY A 136 -27.45 4.90 43.79
N PRO A 137 -27.16 4.89 45.10
CA PRO A 137 -26.61 3.72 45.77
C PRO A 137 -27.64 2.58 45.79
N ALA A 138 -27.17 1.34 45.66
CA ALA A 138 -28.00 0.17 45.44
C ALA A 138 -27.92 -0.85 46.57
N ARG A 139 -29.08 -1.39 46.99
CA ARG A 139 -29.15 -2.46 48.00
C ARG A 139 -28.99 -3.88 47.43
N GLY A 140 -28.75 -4.05 46.12
CA GLY A 140 -28.71 -5.37 45.46
C GLY A 140 -27.98 -5.41 44.12
N PHE A 141 -27.74 -6.62 43.61
CA PHE A 141 -27.00 -6.93 42.38
C PHE A 141 -27.69 -6.34 41.13
N TRP A 142 -26.94 -6.08 40.06
CA TRP A 142 -27.30 -5.22 38.94
C TRP A 142 -28.50 -5.64 38.06
N ALA A 143 -29.09 -6.81 38.30
CA ALA A 143 -30.06 -7.44 37.40
C ALA A 143 -31.42 -6.74 37.34
N ASP A 144 -31.91 -6.18 38.45
CA ASP A 144 -33.30 -5.72 38.57
C ASP A 144 -33.47 -4.21 38.30
N ALA A 145 -32.38 -3.50 38.00
CA ALA A 145 -32.44 -2.07 37.75
C ALA A 145 -32.54 -1.78 36.26
N GLU A 146 -33.55 -1.00 35.87
CA GLU A 146 -33.80 -0.59 34.49
C GLU A 146 -32.56 0.09 33.90
N TRP A 147 -32.05 1.18 34.48
CA TRP A 147 -30.79 1.82 34.08
C TRP A 147 -29.88 2.04 35.28
N ARG A 148 -28.60 1.65 35.17
CA ARG A 148 -27.59 1.89 36.19
C ARG A 148 -26.19 2.10 35.66
N LEU A 149 -25.42 2.91 36.37
CA LEU A 149 -24.00 3.02 36.13
C LEU A 149 -23.19 2.24 37.17
N ALA A 150 -22.42 1.27 36.71
CA ALA A 150 -21.46 0.52 37.51
C ALA A 150 -20.06 1.10 37.33
N THR A 151 -19.33 1.25 38.43
CA THR A 151 -17.92 1.69 38.38
C THR A 151 -17.02 0.46 38.42
N PHE A 152 -16.13 0.36 37.45
CA PHE A 152 -15.16 -0.70 37.32
C PHE A 152 -13.76 -0.12 37.44
N THR A 153 -12.90 -0.75 38.22
CA THR A 153 -11.50 -0.35 38.37
C THR A 153 -10.61 -1.41 37.76
N TYR A 154 -9.59 -1.00 36.99
CA TYR A 154 -8.61 -1.94 36.48
C TYR A 154 -7.81 -2.56 37.63
N ASP A 155 -7.85 -3.89 37.73
CA ASP A 155 -7.10 -4.72 38.65
C ASP A 155 -5.97 -5.43 37.89
N VAL A 156 -4.73 -5.02 38.19
CA VAL A 156 -3.52 -5.54 37.57
C VAL A 156 -3.29 -7.03 37.88
N ASP A 157 -3.67 -7.47 39.08
CA ASP A 157 -3.44 -8.84 39.55
C ASP A 157 -4.42 -9.82 38.88
N ALA A 158 -5.65 -9.35 38.64
CA ALA A 158 -6.66 -10.11 37.90
C ALA A 158 -6.56 -9.97 36.38
N ARG A 159 -5.68 -9.09 35.87
CA ARG A 159 -5.56 -8.72 34.44
C ARG A 159 -6.92 -8.34 33.84
N GLY A 160 -7.74 -7.62 34.58
CA GLY A 160 -9.11 -7.32 34.19
C GLY A 160 -9.72 -6.20 35.01
N PHE A 161 -11.01 -5.94 34.82
CA PHE A 161 -11.74 -4.91 35.56
C PHE A 161 -12.56 -5.54 36.69
N ARG A 162 -12.47 -4.98 37.90
CA ARG A 162 -13.34 -5.33 39.02
C ARG A 162 -14.40 -4.27 39.24
N GLY A 163 -15.67 -4.70 39.28
CA GLY A 163 -16.79 -3.84 39.64
C GLY A 163 -16.82 -3.60 41.15
N ALA A 164 -16.98 -2.35 41.56
CA ALA A 164 -17.27 -1.98 42.94
C ALA A 164 -18.74 -1.56 43.06
N LEU A 165 -19.44 -2.14 44.02
CA LEU A 165 -20.75 -1.65 44.45
C LEU A 165 -20.53 -0.65 45.58
N THR A 166 -20.95 0.60 45.40
CA THR A 166 -21.00 1.55 46.52
C THR A 166 -22.06 1.08 47.51
N PRO A 167 -21.70 0.66 48.74
CA PRO A 167 -22.68 0.20 49.72
C PRO A 167 -23.61 1.35 50.10
N VAL A 168 -24.92 1.07 50.18
CA VAL A 168 -25.90 1.99 50.77
C VAL A 168 -25.64 2.01 52.27
N ALA A 169 -25.42 3.19 52.86
CA ALA A 169 -25.35 3.31 54.32
C ALA A 169 -26.66 2.80 54.92
N GLU A 170 -26.58 1.80 55.81
CA GLU A 170 -27.76 1.38 56.57
C GLU A 170 -28.15 2.53 57.51
N PRO A 171 -29.43 2.93 57.56
CA PRO A 171 -29.87 3.83 58.61
C PRO A 171 -29.65 3.11 59.94
N VAL A 172 -28.71 3.60 60.75
CA VAL A 172 -28.54 3.15 62.14
C VAL A 172 -29.87 3.44 62.82
N GLY A 173 -30.64 2.37 63.09
CA GLY A 173 -31.94 2.47 63.74
C GLY A 173 -31.78 3.26 65.03
N GLY A 174 -32.38 4.45 65.07
CA GLY A 174 -32.47 5.24 66.29
C GLY A 174 -33.16 4.42 67.37
N ALA A 175 -32.54 4.40 68.55
CA ALA A 175 -33.09 3.80 69.75
C ALA A 175 -34.50 4.36 70.06
N ALA A 176 -35.28 3.48 70.69
CA ALA A 176 -36.66 3.60 71.18
C ALA A 176 -37.19 5.01 71.51
#